data_AF-A0A847YRS8-F1
#
_entry.id   AF-A0A847YRS8-F1
#
_cell.length_a   1.000
_cell.length_b   1.000
_cell.length_c   1.000
_cell.angle_alpha   90.00
_cell.angle_beta   90.00
_cell.angle_gamma   90.00
#
_symmetry.space_group_name_H-M   'P 1'
#
loop_
_entity.id
_entity.type
_entity.pdbx_description
1 polymer ?
#
loop_
_entity_poly.entity_id
_entity_poly.type
_entity_poly.pdbx_seq_one_letter_code
_entity_poly.pdbx_strand_id
1 'polypeptide(L)'
;MEWNGEWIGVVAGTLTTCAFFPQVMKTVRSRSTGDLSWAWLVMMTTGVFLWLIYGYYVGSPSVFAANVITFFSLLALLWVKISGLRASAAAPAYAVKNGKSANVLVADSVKKPAR
;
A
#
# COMPACT_ATOMS: atom_id res chain seq x y z
N MET A 1 26.62 -2.79 24.40
CA MET A 1 26.44 -1.89 23.24
C MET A 1 26.00 -0.55 23.78
N GLU A 2 26.79 0.51 23.61
CA GLU A 2 26.43 1.85 24.08
C GLU A 2 25.55 2.57 23.03
N TRP A 3 24.38 3.03 23.47
CA TRP A 3 23.27 3.52 22.63
C TRP A 3 23.42 4.99 22.24
N ASN A 4 24.52 5.37 21.60
CA ASN A 4 24.77 6.80 21.29
C ASN A 4 23.99 7.34 20.07
N GLY A 5 23.18 6.51 19.38
CA GLY A 5 22.45 6.90 18.17
C GLY A 5 20.96 6.55 18.10
N GLU A 6 20.39 5.92 19.13
CA GLU A 6 19.00 5.42 19.03
C GLU A 6 17.97 6.54 18.90
N TRP A 7 18.22 7.70 19.51
CA TRP A 7 17.33 8.86 19.36
C TRP A 7 17.24 9.31 17.89
N ILE A 8 18.32 9.16 17.11
CA ILE A 8 18.32 9.43 15.66
C ILE A 8 17.39 8.43 14.97
N GLY A 9 17.49 7.15 15.33
CA GLY A 9 16.61 6.10 14.81
C GLY A 9 15.13 6.36 15.12
N VAL A 10 14.82 6.78 16.35
CA VAL A 10 13.45 7.14 16.76
C VAL A 10 12.91 8.34 15.98
N VAL A 11 13.72 9.41 15.85
CA VAL A 11 13.34 10.60 15.08
C VAL A 11 13.16 10.25 13.60
N ALA A 12 14.09 9.50 13.02
CA ALA A 12 14.03 9.05 11.63
C ALA A 12 12.79 8.18 11.37
N GLY A 13 12.53 7.20 12.24
CA GLY A 13 11.35 6.33 12.16
C GLY A 13 10.04 7.10 12.29
N THR A 14 10.00 8.10 13.18
CA THR A 14 8.82 8.96 13.36
C THR A 14 8.57 9.82 12.13
N LEU A 15 9.60 10.51 11.63
CA LEU A 15 9.47 11.38 10.46
C LEU A 15 9.04 10.59 9.21
N THR A 16 9.67 9.44 8.95
CA THR A 16 9.32 8.58 7.82
C THR A 16 7.90 8.02 7.94
N THR A 17 7.49 7.57 9.13
CA THR A 17 6.12 7.13 9.39
C THR A 17 5.11 8.25 9.16
N CYS A 18 5.34 9.44 9.74
CA CYS A 18 4.45 10.59 9.58
C CYS A 18 4.36 11.08 8.13
N ALA A 19 5.43 10.96 7.34
CA ALA A 19 5.41 11.31 5.92
C ALA A 19 4.61 10.29 5.09
N PHE A 20 4.76 8.99 5.38
CA PHE A 20 4.18 7.92 4.59
C PHE A 20 2.72 7.63 4.95
N PHE A 21 2.36 7.76 6.22
CA PHE A 21 1.06 7.38 6.76
C PHE A 21 -0.13 8.14 6.11
N PRO A 22 -0.10 9.47 5.93
CA PRO A 22 -1.18 10.20 5.26
C PRO A 22 -1.41 9.71 3.83
N GLN A 23 -0.33 9.40 3.10
CA GLN A 23 -0.40 8.92 1.73
C GLN A 23 -1.00 7.51 1.67
N VAL A 24 -0.59 6.61 2.58
CA VAL A 24 -1.17 5.25 2.68
C VAL A 24 -2.66 5.34 2.96
N MET A 25 -3.07 6.16 3.94
CA MET A 25 -4.49 6.37 4.27
C MET A 25 -5.28 6.89 3.07
N LYS A 26 -4.73 7.87 2.35
CA LYS A 26 -5.36 8.43 1.14
C LYS A 26 -5.56 7.36 0.07
N THR A 27 -4.56 6.52 -0.19
CA THR A 27 -4.66 5.43 -1.17
C THR A 27 -5.66 4.36 -0.73
N VAL A 28 -5.64 3.96 0.55
CA VAL A 28 -6.59 2.97 1.08
C VAL A 28 -8.03 3.46 1.01
N ARG A 29 -8.26 4.74 1.32
CA ARG A 29 -9.59 5.36 1.27
C ARG A 29 -10.07 5.58 -0.16
N SER A 30 -9.22 6.13 -1.04
CA SER A 30 -9.61 6.43 -2.43
C SER A 30 -9.68 5.18 -3.31
N ARG A 31 -9.05 4.07 -2.90
CA ARG A 31 -8.87 2.85 -3.69
C ARG A 31 -8.17 3.10 -5.06
N SER A 32 -7.63 4.29 -5.28
CA SER A 32 -6.90 4.65 -6.50
C SER A 32 -5.47 4.16 -6.39
N THR A 33 -5.20 3.03 -7.05
CA THR A 33 -3.89 2.38 -7.07
C THR A 33 -3.34 2.22 -8.47
N GLY A 34 -3.96 2.83 -9.49
CA GLY A 34 -3.54 2.73 -10.89
C GLY A 34 -2.06 3.08 -11.08
N ASP A 35 -1.64 4.18 -10.47
CA ASP A 35 -0.29 4.74 -10.59
C ASP A 35 0.77 4.04 -9.73
N LEU A 36 0.37 3.14 -8.81
CA LEU A 36 1.32 2.38 -8.00
C LEU A 36 1.94 1.25 -8.82
N SER A 37 3.26 1.29 -8.97
CA SER A 37 4.04 0.23 -9.60
C SER A 37 4.01 -1.06 -8.77
N TRP A 38 3.73 -2.19 -9.43
CA TRP A 38 3.80 -3.52 -8.84
C TRP A 38 5.20 -3.88 -8.37
N ALA A 39 6.21 -3.57 -9.21
CA ALA A 39 7.61 -3.84 -8.88
C ALA A 39 8.00 -3.12 -7.60
N TRP A 40 7.63 -1.84 -7.47
CA TRP A 40 7.90 -1.05 -6.28
C TRP A 40 7.22 -1.66 -5.03
N LEU A 41 5.94 -2.02 -5.09
CA LEU A 41 5.23 -2.63 -3.96
C LEU A 41 5.90 -3.93 -3.49
N VAL A 42 6.23 -4.83 -4.43
CA VAL A 42 6.85 -6.13 -4.11
C VAL A 42 8.25 -5.95 -3.56
N MET A 43 9.08 -5.14 -4.22
CA MET A 43 10.45 -4.88 -3.78
C MET A 43 10.49 -4.20 -2.41
N MET A 44 9.65 -3.18 -2.18
CA MET A 44 9.58 -2.50 -0.89
C MET A 44 9.08 -3.43 0.21
N THR A 45 8.04 -4.23 -0.05
CA THR A 45 7.50 -5.15 0.96
C THR A 45 8.54 -6.19 1.38
N THR A 46 9.23 -6.79 0.41
CA THR A 46 10.30 -7.76 0.67
C THR A 46 11.50 -7.11 1.35
N GLY A 47 11.93 -5.93 0.90
CA GLY A 47 13.05 -5.20 1.49
C GLY A 47 12.78 -4.82 2.95
N VAL A 48 11.60 -4.28 3.26
CA VAL A 48 11.20 -3.93 4.63
C VAL A 48 11.09 -5.18 5.52
N PHE A 49 10.62 -6.31 4.99
CA PHE A 49 10.63 -7.58 5.71
C PHE A 49 12.06 -8.03 6.06
N LEU A 50 13.02 -7.87 5.15
CA LEU A 50 14.42 -8.16 5.46
C LEU A 50 15.00 -7.18 6.50
N TRP A 51 14.62 -5.90 6.45
CA TRP A 51 14.99 -4.91 7.46
C TRP A 51 14.42 -5.21 8.85
N LEU A 52 13.22 -5.79 8.94
CA LEU A 52 12.66 -6.29 10.20
C LEU A 52 13.56 -7.36 10.83
N ILE A 53 13.94 -8.35 10.03
CA ILE A 53 14.82 -9.43 10.46
C ILE A 53 16.17 -8.86 10.89
N TYR A 54 16.74 -7.95 10.10
CA TYR A 54 18.00 -7.27 10.40
C TYR A 54 17.94 -6.47 11.72
N GLY A 55 16.89 -5.64 11.90
CA GLY A 55 16.72 -4.82 13.10
C GLY A 55 16.63 -5.65 14.37
N TYR A 56 15.97 -6.82 14.29
CA TYR A 56 15.94 -7.78 15.39
C TYR A 56 17.34 -8.33 15.71
N TYR A 57 18.10 -8.79 14.69
CA TYR A 57 19.44 -9.35 14.90
C TYR A 57 20.46 -8.33 15.41
N VAL A 58 20.35 -7.07 15.00
CA VAL A 58 21.24 -5.98 15.47
C VAL A 58 20.80 -5.42 16.83
N GLY A 59 19.61 -5.79 17.32
CA GLY A 59 19.11 -5.32 18.60
C GLY A 59 18.76 -3.84 18.62
N SER A 60 18.33 -3.26 17.49
CA SER A 60 17.87 -1.87 17.39
C SER A 60 16.33 -1.79 17.35
N PRO A 61 15.68 -1.39 18.46
CA PRO A 61 14.23 -1.25 18.52
C PRO A 61 13.70 -0.19 17.57
N SER A 62 14.40 0.92 17.36
CA SER A 62 13.99 1.97 16.43
C SER A 62 13.88 1.44 14.99
N VAL A 63 14.91 0.72 14.52
CA VAL A 63 14.90 0.09 13.19
C VAL A 63 13.80 -0.96 13.11
N PHE A 64 13.69 -1.82 14.13
CA PHE A 64 12.66 -2.86 14.16
C PHE A 64 11.24 -2.25 14.11
N ALA A 65 10.91 -1.34 15.02
CA ALA A 65 9.60 -0.72 15.15
C ALA A 65 9.20 0.08 13.89
N ALA A 66 10.11 0.87 13.34
CA ALA A 66 9.84 1.64 12.11
C ALA A 66 9.51 0.72 10.92
N ASN A 67 10.24 -0.38 10.77
CA ASN A 67 9.98 -1.34 9.70
C ASN A 67 8.70 -2.16 9.95
N VAL A 68 8.28 -2.38 11.22
CA VAL A 68 7.00 -3.05 11.51
C VAL A 68 5.85 -2.22 10.97
N ILE A 69 5.83 -0.92 11.30
CA ILE A 69 4.78 0.01 10.88
C ILE A 69 4.75 0.12 9.35
N THR A 70 5.93 0.22 8.73
CA THR A 70 6.07 0.32 7.28
C THR A 70 5.58 -0.96 6.59
N PHE A 71 5.91 -2.14 7.13
CA PHE A 71 5.52 -3.43 6.57
C PHE A 71 4.00 -3.57 6.51
N PHE A 72 3.30 -3.29 7.61
CA PHE A 72 1.83 -3.34 7.62
C PHE A 72 1.18 -2.30 6.71
N SER A 73 1.80 -1.12 6.58
CA SER A 73 1.35 -0.11 5.62
C SER A 73 1.46 -0.59 4.18
N LEU A 74 2.57 -1.24 3.82
CA LEU A 74 2.77 -1.83 2.50
C LEU A 74 1.83 -3.00 2.23
N LEU A 75 1.55 -3.86 3.21
CA LEU A 75 0.54 -4.92 3.10
C LEU A 75 -0.86 -4.36 2.85
N ALA A 76 -1.23 -3.27 3.52
CA ALA A 76 -2.50 -2.60 3.28
C ALA A 76 -2.60 -2.07 1.83
N LEU A 77 -1.54 -1.43 1.33
CA LEU A 77 -1.48 -0.97 -0.07
C LEU A 77 -1.56 -2.13 -1.07
N LEU A 78 -0.83 -3.20 -0.82
CA LEU A 78 -0.83 -4.41 -1.64
C LEU A 78 -2.23 -5.03 -1.70
N TRP A 79 -2.91 -5.13 -0.55
CA TRP A 79 -4.28 -5.63 -0.48
C TRP A 79 -5.26 -4.79 -1.30
N VAL A 80 -5.16 -3.45 -1.23
CA VAL A 80 -6.00 -2.55 -2.04
C VAL A 80 -5.72 -2.74 -3.53
N LYS A 81 -4.44 -2.80 -3.93
CA LYS A 81 -4.05 -3.00 -5.33
C LYS A 81 -4.57 -4.33 -5.89
N ILE A 82 -4.44 -5.43 -5.16
CA ILE A 82 -4.96 -6.75 -5.55
C ILE A 82 -6.49 -6.73 -5.64
N SER A 83 -7.16 -6.11 -4.66
CA SER A 83 -8.63 -6.00 -4.65
C SER A 83 -9.16 -5.22 -5.85
N GLY A 84 -8.46 -4.15 -6.25
CA GLY A 84 -8.77 -3.36 -7.45
C GLY A 84 -8.68 -4.18 -8.73
N LEU A 85 -7.63 -5.01 -8.90
CA LEU A 85 -7.51 -5.89 -10.07
C LEU A 85 -8.65 -6.91 -10.16
N ARG A 86 -9.03 -7.52 -9.04
CA ARG A 86 -10.11 -8.53 -9.00
C ARG A 86 -11.46 -7.91 -9.38
N ALA A 87 -11.72 -6.69 -8.93
CA ALA A 87 -12.93 -5.94 -9.31
C ALA A 87 -12.95 -5.64 -10.82
N SER A 88 -11.83 -5.15 -11.37
CA SER A 88 -11.70 -4.88 -12.82
C SER A 88 -11.84 -6.14 -13.67
N ALA A 89 -11.33 -7.29 -13.21
CA ALA A 89 -11.46 -8.57 -13.92
C ALA A 89 -12.88 -9.18 -13.84
N ALA A 90 -13.61 -8.97 -12.74
CA ALA A 90 -14.96 -9.50 -12.55
C ALA A 90 -16.06 -8.69 -13.26
N ALA A 91 -15.83 -7.39 -13.50
CA ALA A 91 -16.78 -6.50 -14.18
C ALA A 91 -17.26 -7.00 -15.55
N PRO A 92 -16.39 -7.43 -16.49
CA PRO A 92 -16.85 -7.96 -17.79
C PRO A 92 -17.62 -9.28 -17.66
N ALA A 93 -17.23 -10.17 -16.74
CA ALA A 93 -17.95 -11.43 -16.51
C ALA A 93 -19.37 -11.21 -15.96
N TYR A 94 -19.56 -10.23 -15.06
CA TYR A 94 -20.88 -9.81 -14.57
C TYR A 94 -21.73 -9.18 -15.68
N ALA A 95 -21.13 -8.34 -16.53
CA ALA A 95 -21.82 -7.67 -17.62
C ALA A 95 -22.41 -8.67 -18.63
N VAL A 96 -21.60 -9.65 -19.03
CA VAL A 96 -21.97 -10.71 -19.97
C VAL A 96 -23.06 -11.61 -19.38
N LYS A 97 -22.92 -12.03 -18.12
CA LYS A 97 -23.91 -12.91 -17.46
C LYS A 97 -25.29 -12.26 -17.31
N ASN A 98 -25.35 -10.94 -17.15
CA ASN A 98 -26.60 -10.21 -16.92
C ASN A 98 -27.19 -9.56 -18.19
N GLY A 99 -26.72 -9.93 -19.39
CA GLY A 99 -27.25 -9.42 -20.64
C GLY A 99 -27.06 -7.91 -20.86
N LYS A 100 -26.24 -7.25 -20.04
CA LYS A 100 -25.92 -5.82 -20.22
C LYS A 100 -24.76 -5.71 -21.21
N SER A 101 -25.09 -5.32 -22.44
CA SER A 101 -24.11 -5.02 -23.48
C SER A 101 -23.06 -4.03 -22.96
N ALA A 102 -21.78 -4.27 -23.31
CA ALA A 102 -20.63 -3.46 -22.87
C ALA A 102 -20.82 -1.94 -23.10
N ASN A 103 -21.64 -1.57 -24.08
CA ASN A 103 -21.97 -0.18 -24.40
C ASN A 103 -22.74 0.58 -23.29
N VAL A 104 -23.45 -0.11 -22.40
CA VAL A 104 -24.20 0.55 -21.30
C VAL A 104 -23.28 0.89 -20.12
N LEU A 105 -22.31 0.02 -19.81
CA LEU A 105 -21.39 0.24 -18.68
C LEU A 105 -20.37 1.35 -18.95
N VAL A 106 -19.95 1.51 -20.21
CA VAL A 106 -19.11 2.64 -20.62
C VAL A 106 -19.89 3.95 -20.51
N ALA A 107 -21.16 3.98 -20.91
CA ALA A 107 -22.02 5.17 -20.80
C ALA A 107 -22.25 5.63 -19.35
N ASP A 108 -22.35 4.70 -18.40
CA ASP A 108 -22.51 5.01 -16.97
C ASP A 108 -21.21 5.49 -16.32
N SER A 109 -20.05 5.02 -16.78
CA SER A 109 -18.72 5.45 -16.28
C SER A 109 -18.34 6.86 -16.71
N VAL A 110 -18.86 7.33 -17.87
CA VAL A 110 -18.64 8.69 -18.39
C VAL A 110 -19.54 9.74 -17.72
N LYS A 111 -20.67 9.30 -17.13
CA LYS A 111 -21.69 10.21 -16.54
C LYS A 111 -21.48 10.56 -15.07
N LYS A 112 -20.47 10.03 -14.38
CA LYS A 112 -20.28 10.34 -12.95
C LYS A 112 -19.49 11.65 -12.82
N PRO A 113 -20.11 12.79 -12.43
CA PRO A 113 -19.36 14.00 -12.19
C PRO A 113 -18.50 13.77 -10.94
N ALA A 114 -17.24 14.23 -11.01
CA ALA A 114 -16.34 14.24 -9.86
C ALA A 114 -17.06 14.94 -8.68
N ARG A 115 -17.32 14.18 -7.62
CA ARG A 115 -17.75 14.68 -6.32
C ARG A 115 -16.58 14.63 -5.37
#